data_AF-A0A1N6IGV4-F1
#
_entry.id   AF-A0A1N6IGV4-F1
#
_cell.length_a   1.000
_cell.length_b   1.000
_cell.length_c   1.000
_cell.angle_alpha   90.00
_cell.angle_beta   90.00
_cell.angle_gamma   90.00
#
_symmetry.space_group_name_H-M   'P 1'
#
loop_
_entity.id
_entity.type
_entity.pdbx_description
1 polymer ?
#
loop_
_entity_poly.entity_id
_entity_poly.type
_entity_poly.pdbx_seq_one_letter_code
_entity_poly.pdbx_strand_id
1 'polypeptide(L)'
;MDFFKIFLSAHKGFAYLELALVAAFLVFLLITMFGYSGRISKALKKVTLFTMIFFHVQFLVGVCLLFIFSPGFKAAIDAGTLMKDPYSRFQYVEHPFSMLIAAVLMTIINKKFKTTEKLTIPIMSLGLVAIALFVFAFPWARVFG
;
A
#
# COMPACT_ATOMS: atom_id res chain seq x y z
N MET A 1 -1.07 26.21 -6.35
CA MET A 1 -0.83 25.71 -4.97
C MET A 1 -2.06 25.03 -4.38
N ASP A 2 -3.28 25.42 -4.75
CA ASP A 2 -4.51 24.88 -4.16
C ASP A 2 -4.77 23.41 -4.53
N PHE A 3 -4.59 23.03 -5.81
CA PHE A 3 -4.78 21.64 -6.24
C PHE A 3 -3.83 20.65 -5.54
N PHE A 4 -2.56 21.02 -5.33
CA PHE A 4 -1.61 20.18 -4.60
C PHE A 4 -2.10 19.89 -3.18
N LYS A 5 -2.57 20.91 -2.45
CA LYS A 5 -3.08 20.74 -1.08
C LYS A 5 -4.33 19.87 -1.05
N ILE A 6 -5.23 20.03 -2.02
CA ILE A 6 -6.46 19.22 -2.15
C ILE A 6 -6.10 17.75 -2.38
N PHE A 7 -5.27 17.47 -3.38
CA PHE A 7 -4.83 16.10 -3.69
C PHE A 7 -4.03 15.48 -2.53
N LEU A 8 -3.15 16.25 -1.89
CA LEU A 8 -2.39 15.79 -0.73
C LEU A 8 -3.30 15.43 0.44
N SER A 9 -4.31 16.25 0.71
CA SER A 9 -5.29 16.02 1.78
C SER A 9 -6.14 14.78 1.47
N ALA A 10 -6.59 14.63 0.22
CA ALA A 10 -7.33 13.45 -0.21
C ALA A 10 -6.47 12.18 -0.10
N HIS A 11 -5.24 12.20 -0.61
CA HIS A 11 -4.31 11.08 -0.54
C HIS A 11 -4.03 10.68 0.92
N LYS A 12 -3.73 11.64 1.80
CA LYS A 12 -3.55 11.42 3.24
C LYS A 12 -4.81 10.88 3.92
N GLY A 13 -6.00 11.40 3.58
CA GLY A 13 -7.27 10.92 4.11
C GLY A 13 -7.52 9.45 3.76
N PHE A 14 -7.33 9.09 2.50
CA PHE A 14 -7.46 7.71 2.03
C PHE A 14 -6.36 6.78 2.59
N ALA A 15 -5.17 7.28 2.93
CA ALA A 15 -4.12 6.49 3.57
C ALA A 15 -4.55 5.92 4.94
N TYR A 16 -5.38 6.65 5.71
CA TYR A 16 -5.94 6.12 6.96
C TYR A 16 -6.91 4.95 6.71
N LEU A 17 -7.73 5.06 5.65
CA LEU A 17 -8.64 3.99 5.25
C LEU A 17 -7.86 2.77 4.75
N GLU A 18 -6.80 2.98 3.96
CA GLU A 18 -5.92 1.91 3.51
C GLU A 18 -5.24 1.20 4.69
N LEU A 19 -4.74 1.95 5.67
CA LEU A 19 -4.15 1.38 6.88
C LEU A 19 -5.16 0.50 7.64
N ALA A 20 -6.42 0.94 7.76
CA ALA A 20 -7.48 0.14 8.37
C ALA A 20 -7.80 -1.13 7.58
N LEU A 21 -7.82 -1.06 6.25
CA LEU A 21 -8.02 -2.21 5.37
C LEU A 21 -6.87 -3.22 5.45
N VAL A 22 -5.63 -2.75 5.47
CA VAL A 22 -4.43 -3.59 5.67
C VAL A 22 -4.46 -4.28 7.02
N ALA A 23 -4.83 -3.55 8.08
CA ALA A 23 -4.99 -4.13 9.42
C ALA A 23 -6.08 -5.22 9.43
N ALA A 24 -7.24 -4.96 8.82
CA ALA A 24 -8.31 -5.94 8.69
C ALA A 24 -7.84 -7.17 7.87
N PHE A 25 -7.11 -6.95 6.77
CA PHE A 25 -6.55 -8.02 5.94
C PHE A 25 -5.60 -8.89 6.76
N LEU A 26 -4.69 -8.29 7.53
CA LEU A 26 -3.78 -9.01 8.42
C LEU A 26 -4.55 -9.85 9.43
N VAL A 27 -5.54 -9.28 10.12
CA VAL A 27 -6.35 -10.00 11.13
C VAL A 27 -7.04 -11.21 10.50
N PHE A 28 -7.74 -11.05 9.37
CA PHE A 28 -8.41 -12.18 8.71
C PHE A 28 -7.44 -13.22 8.13
N LEU A 29 -6.26 -12.78 7.70
CA LEU A 29 -5.20 -13.68 7.23
C LEU A 29 -4.70 -14.54 8.40
N LEU A 30 -4.41 -13.94 9.56
CA LEU A 30 -3.96 -14.65 10.76
C LEU A 30 -5.03 -15.59 11.33
N ILE A 31 -6.30 -15.17 11.35
CA ILE A 31 -7.42 -16.05 11.73
C ILE A 31 -7.48 -17.28 10.83
N THR A 32 -7.25 -17.11 9.52
CA THR A 32 -7.24 -18.22 8.57
C THR A 32 -6.00 -19.10 8.73
N MET A 33 -4.84 -18.50 9.05
CA MET A 33 -3.57 -19.19 9.27
C MET A 33 -3.58 -20.09 10.51
N PHE A 34 -4.08 -19.57 11.63
CA PHE A 34 -4.11 -20.31 12.91
C PHE A 34 -5.43 -21.06 13.13
N GLY A 35 -6.40 -20.89 12.24
CA GLY A 35 -7.68 -21.59 12.32
C GLY A 35 -7.56 -23.05 11.84
N TYR A 36 -8.20 -23.97 12.58
CA TYR A 36 -8.15 -25.41 12.34
C TYR A 36 -8.49 -25.84 10.89
N SER A 37 -9.38 -25.12 10.20
CA SER A 37 -9.81 -25.48 8.86
C SER A 37 -8.87 -25.01 7.75
N GLY A 38 -8.07 -23.95 7.99
CA GLY A 38 -7.31 -23.23 6.97
C GLY A 38 -8.16 -22.70 5.79
N ARG A 39 -9.50 -22.76 5.85
CA ARG A 39 -10.36 -22.39 4.72
C ARG A 39 -10.44 -20.88 4.56
N ILE A 40 -10.22 -20.42 3.34
CA ILE A 40 -10.30 -19.00 2.99
C ILE A 40 -11.76 -18.54 3.10
N SER A 41 -12.03 -17.75 4.13
CA SER A 41 -13.37 -17.26 4.43
C SER A 41 -13.86 -16.23 3.40
N LYS A 42 -15.19 -16.07 3.28
CA LYS A 42 -15.79 -15.00 2.46
C LYS A 42 -15.33 -13.62 2.94
N ALA A 43 -15.13 -13.44 4.24
CA ALA A 43 -14.64 -12.18 4.83
C ALA A 43 -13.22 -11.86 4.35
N LEU A 44 -12.28 -12.83 4.44
CA LEU A 44 -10.91 -12.66 3.94
C LEU A 44 -10.90 -12.30 2.45
N LYS A 45 -11.73 -12.96 1.62
CA LYS A 45 -11.84 -12.63 0.19
C LYS A 45 -12.31 -11.19 -0.04
N LYS A 46 -13.34 -10.75 0.68
CA LYS A 46 -13.86 -9.37 0.56
C LYS A 46 -12.85 -8.34 1.00
N VAL A 47 -12.24 -8.51 2.17
CA VAL A 47 -11.24 -7.57 2.70
C VAL A 47 -10.02 -7.50 1.79
N THR A 48 -9.55 -8.64 1.25
CA THR A 48 -8.45 -8.66 0.28
C THR A 48 -8.81 -7.89 -0.99
N LEU A 49 -10.03 -8.05 -1.51
CA LEU A 49 -10.51 -7.33 -2.68
C LEU A 49 -10.54 -5.82 -2.44
N PHE A 50 -11.11 -5.36 -1.32
CA PHE A 50 -11.16 -3.94 -0.99
C PHE A 50 -9.77 -3.36 -0.77
N THR A 51 -8.92 -4.05 -0.01
CA THR A 51 -7.52 -3.64 0.19
C THR A 51 -6.81 -3.48 -1.15
N MET A 52 -6.89 -4.48 -2.02
CA MET A 52 -6.29 -4.42 -3.36
C MET A 52 -6.81 -3.24 -4.19
N ILE A 53 -8.13 -2.97 -4.21
CA ILE A 53 -8.68 -1.80 -4.91
C ILE A 53 -8.08 -0.50 -4.37
N PHE A 54 -8.05 -0.34 -3.04
CA PHE A 54 -7.54 0.88 -2.41
C PHE A 54 -6.04 1.08 -2.63
N PHE A 55 -5.23 0.02 -2.67
CA PHE A 55 -3.81 0.12 -3.08
C PHE A 55 -3.66 0.73 -4.48
N HIS A 56 -4.50 0.32 -5.44
CA HIS A 56 -4.42 0.86 -6.80
C HIS A 56 -4.88 2.31 -6.85
N VAL A 57 -5.98 2.64 -6.16
CA VAL A 57 -6.47 4.03 -6.08
C VAL A 57 -5.42 4.93 -5.41
N GLN A 58 -4.85 4.50 -4.29
CA GLN A 58 -3.78 5.21 -3.58
C GLN A 58 -2.55 5.40 -4.46
N PHE A 59 -2.10 4.34 -5.12
CA PHE A 59 -0.96 4.40 -6.01
C PHE A 59 -1.19 5.37 -7.18
N LEU A 60 -2.35 5.31 -7.86
CA LEU A 60 -2.66 6.21 -8.97
C LEU A 60 -2.74 7.67 -8.52
N VAL A 61 -3.40 7.94 -7.40
CA VAL A 61 -3.45 9.30 -6.82
C VAL A 61 -2.04 9.76 -6.43
N GLY A 62 -1.23 8.87 -5.85
CA GLY A 62 0.16 9.14 -5.48
C GLY A 62 1.06 9.47 -6.67
N VAL A 63 0.91 8.74 -7.79
CA VAL A 63 1.63 9.02 -9.05
C VAL A 63 1.25 10.40 -9.59
N CYS A 64 -0.04 10.73 -9.65
CA CYS A 64 -0.50 12.07 -10.04
C CYS A 64 0.08 13.15 -9.11
N LEU A 65 0.09 12.90 -7.79
CA LEU A 65 0.66 13.82 -6.81
C LEU A 65 2.16 14.01 -7.04
N LEU A 66 2.91 12.93 -7.27
CA LEU A 66 4.35 12.94 -7.47
C LEU A 66 4.77 13.72 -8.72
N PHE A 67 4.18 13.40 -9.88
CA PHE A 67 4.64 13.93 -11.16
C PHE A 67 3.97 15.23 -11.60
N ILE A 68 2.71 15.47 -11.19
CA ILE A 68 1.94 16.62 -11.68
C ILE A 68 1.92 17.74 -10.64
N PHE A 69 1.68 17.39 -9.37
CA PHE A 69 1.33 18.39 -8.37
C PHE A 69 2.42 18.70 -7.35
N SER A 70 3.46 17.87 -7.20
CA SER A 70 4.48 17.99 -6.14
C SER A 70 5.57 19.02 -6.46
N PRO A 71 5.60 20.18 -5.77
CA PRO A 71 6.67 21.15 -5.96
C PRO A 71 7.99 20.67 -5.36
N GLY A 72 7.91 19.89 -4.27
CA GLY A 72 9.09 19.35 -3.57
C GLY A 72 9.83 18.29 -4.38
N PHE A 73 9.12 17.48 -5.17
CA PHE A 73 9.75 16.54 -6.09
C PHE A 73 10.50 17.26 -7.20
N LYS A 74 9.86 18.26 -7.82
CA LYS A 74 10.48 19.09 -8.85
C LYS A 74 11.74 19.80 -8.33
N ALA A 75 11.65 20.43 -7.16
CA ALA A 75 12.79 21.09 -6.53
C ALA A 75 13.95 20.13 -6.22
N ALA A 76 13.65 18.90 -5.76
CA ALA A 76 14.68 17.90 -5.49
C ALA A 76 15.39 17.38 -6.75
N ILE A 77 14.67 17.30 -7.87
CA ILE A 77 15.26 16.99 -9.18
C ILE A 77 16.14 18.15 -9.65
N ASP A 78 15.61 19.37 -9.66
CA ASP A 78 16.31 20.57 -10.17
C ASP A 78 17.60 20.84 -9.38
N ALA A 79 17.58 20.60 -8.07
CA ALA A 79 18.75 20.74 -7.20
C ALA A 79 19.71 19.52 -7.22
N GLY A 80 19.35 18.42 -7.89
CA GLY A 80 20.13 17.18 -7.90
C GLY A 80 20.27 16.53 -6.51
N THR A 81 19.34 16.82 -5.60
CA THR A 81 19.34 16.32 -4.21
C THR A 81 18.48 15.08 -4.03
N LEU A 82 17.61 14.74 -4.99
CA LEU A 82 16.63 13.65 -4.90
C LEU A 82 17.20 12.34 -4.34
N MET A 83 18.37 11.89 -4.82
CA MET A 83 19.00 10.65 -4.35
C MET A 83 19.96 10.87 -3.16
N LYS A 84 20.45 12.10 -2.98
CA LYS A 84 21.45 12.44 -1.95
C LYS A 84 20.81 12.63 -0.59
N ASP A 85 19.66 13.32 -0.56
CA ASP A 85 18.91 13.59 0.66
C ASP A 85 18.07 12.36 1.05
N PRO A 86 18.29 11.76 2.24
CA PRO A 86 17.55 10.58 2.67
C PRO A 86 16.03 10.80 2.72
N TYR A 87 15.58 11.99 3.13
CA TYR A 87 14.15 12.30 3.22
C TYR A 87 13.49 12.33 1.83
N SER A 88 14.10 13.04 0.89
CA SER A 88 13.64 13.14 -0.51
C SER A 88 13.64 11.78 -1.20
N ARG A 89 14.70 10.98 -1.00
CA ARG A 89 14.81 9.63 -1.59
C ARG A 89 13.74 8.70 -1.04
N PHE A 90 13.53 8.69 0.28
CA PHE A 90 12.47 7.90 0.90
C PHE A 90 11.09 8.29 0.33
N GLN A 91 10.78 9.58 0.34
CA GLN A 91 9.44 10.07 0.01
C GLN A 91 9.06 9.91 -1.46
N TYR A 92 10.01 10.13 -2.37
CA TYR A 92 9.74 10.25 -3.80
C TYR A 92 10.21 9.04 -4.62
N VAL A 93 11.01 8.14 -4.03
CA VAL A 93 11.53 6.96 -4.73
C VAL A 93 11.18 5.69 -3.98
N GLU A 94 11.64 5.53 -2.74
CA GLU A 94 11.49 4.27 -1.98
C GLU A 94 10.02 3.99 -1.63
N HIS A 95 9.28 5.02 -1.19
CA HIS A 95 7.85 4.96 -0.92
C HIS A 95 7.03 4.50 -2.14
N PRO A 96 6.99 5.25 -3.26
CA PRO A 96 6.16 4.85 -4.40
C PRO A 96 6.60 3.51 -5.00
N PHE A 97 7.89 3.19 -4.98
CA PHE A 97 8.38 1.90 -5.48
C PHE A 97 7.89 0.72 -4.63
N SER A 98 8.01 0.81 -3.31
CA SER A 98 7.51 -0.23 -2.40
C SER A 98 5.99 -0.38 -2.51
N MET A 99 5.25 0.73 -2.61
CA MET A 99 3.80 0.72 -2.76
C MET A 99 3.34 0.08 -4.08
N LEU A 100 4.09 0.28 -5.16
CA LEU A 100 3.84 -0.41 -6.44
C LEU A 100 3.98 -1.92 -6.29
N ILE A 101 5.07 -2.39 -5.66
CA ILE A 101 5.30 -3.83 -5.45
C ILE A 101 4.18 -4.40 -4.58
N ALA A 102 3.81 -3.72 -3.49
CA ALA A 102 2.72 -4.14 -2.63
C ALA A 102 1.38 -4.23 -3.38
N ALA A 103 1.05 -3.25 -4.24
CA ALA A 103 -0.16 -3.28 -5.07
C ALA A 103 -0.19 -4.47 -6.03
N VAL A 104 0.95 -4.78 -6.68
CA VAL A 104 1.08 -5.95 -7.56
C VAL A 104 0.90 -7.25 -6.79
N LEU A 105 1.51 -7.38 -5.61
CA LEU A 105 1.34 -8.56 -4.75
C LEU A 105 -0.12 -8.74 -4.33
N MET A 106 -0.80 -7.65 -3.94
CA MET A 106 -2.22 -7.70 -3.57
C MET A 106 -3.12 -8.15 -4.73
N THR A 107 -2.79 -7.77 -5.98
CA THR A 107 -3.47 -8.31 -7.18
C THR A 107 -3.28 -9.82 -7.31
N ILE A 108 -2.06 -10.31 -7.14
CA ILE A 108 -1.75 -11.75 -7.22
C ILE A 108 -2.51 -12.51 -6.13
N ILE A 109 -2.48 -12.03 -4.88
CA ILE A 109 -3.17 -12.67 -3.74
C ILE A 109 -4.67 -12.71 -3.99
N ASN A 110 -5.28 -11.61 -4.41
CA ASN A 110 -6.71 -11.55 -4.72
C ASN A 110 -7.09 -12.54 -5.83
N LYS A 111 -6.25 -12.70 -6.87
CA LYS A 111 -6.46 -13.70 -7.92
C LYS A 111 -6.40 -15.12 -7.35
N LYS A 112 -5.40 -15.43 -6.51
CA LYS A 112 -5.24 -16.76 -5.89
C LYS A 112 -6.40 -17.12 -4.96
N PHE A 113 -6.88 -16.18 -4.15
CA PHE A 113 -8.04 -16.41 -3.26
C PHE A 113 -9.36 -16.70 -3.98
N LYS A 114 -9.46 -16.39 -5.28
CA LYS A 114 -10.62 -16.78 -6.10
C LYS A 114 -10.58 -18.25 -6.51
N THR A 115 -9.39 -18.82 -6.73
CA THR A 115 -9.20 -20.18 -7.25
C THR A 115 -8.83 -21.22 -6.19
N THR A 116 -8.49 -20.78 -4.98
CA THR A 116 -8.03 -21.66 -3.90
C THR A 116 -9.03 -21.66 -2.74
N GLU A 117 -9.30 -22.84 -2.17
CA GLU A 117 -10.20 -22.99 -1.03
C GLU A 117 -9.51 -22.89 0.33
N LYS A 118 -8.26 -23.37 0.42
CA LYS A 118 -7.46 -23.39 1.66
C LYS A 118 -6.24 -22.49 1.53
N LEU A 119 -5.88 -21.83 2.61
CA LEU A 119 -4.67 -21.02 2.67
C LEU A 119 -3.45 -21.92 2.58
N THR A 120 -2.53 -21.59 1.67
CA THR A 120 -1.25 -22.29 1.51
C THR A 120 -0.12 -21.38 1.97
N ILE A 121 0.99 -21.98 2.41
CA ILE A 121 2.17 -21.24 2.86
C ILE A 121 2.66 -20.22 1.82
N PRO A 122 2.75 -20.55 0.50
CA PRO A 122 3.18 -19.56 -0.48
C PRO A 122 2.26 -18.34 -0.58
N ILE A 123 0.93 -18.53 -0.55
CA ILE A 123 -0.03 -17.42 -0.64
C ILE A 123 0.02 -16.57 0.64
N MET A 124 0.13 -17.22 1.79
CA MET A 124 0.31 -16.56 3.08
C MET A 124 1.58 -15.71 3.10
N SER A 125 2.71 -16.26 2.69
CA SER A 125 3.99 -15.54 2.64
C SER A 125 3.92 -14.31 1.73
N LEU A 126 3.26 -14.42 0.56
CA LEU A 126 3.03 -13.25 -0.30
C LEU A 126 2.22 -12.16 0.40
N GLY A 127 1.19 -12.54 1.16
CA GLY A 127 0.39 -11.61 1.97
C GLY A 127 1.22 -10.88 3.02
N LEU A 128 2.07 -11.61 3.73
CA LEU A 128 2.95 -11.03 4.75
C LEU A 128 4.02 -10.11 4.13
N VAL A 129 4.58 -10.48 2.98
CA VAL A 129 5.54 -9.63 2.24
C VAL A 129 4.87 -8.34 1.75
N ALA A 130 3.64 -8.41 1.22
CA ALA A 130 2.89 -7.22 0.81
C ALA A 130 2.66 -6.26 1.99
N ILE A 131 2.26 -6.79 3.15
CA ILE A 131 2.09 -6.00 4.38
C ILE A 131 3.43 -5.41 4.84
N ALA A 132 4.50 -6.19 4.82
CA ALA A 132 5.82 -5.73 5.24
C ALA A 132 6.33 -4.57 4.37
N LEU A 133 6.20 -4.67 3.05
CA LEU A 133 6.56 -3.60 2.11
C LEU A 133 5.71 -2.34 2.32
N PHE A 134 4.41 -2.51 2.54
CA PHE A 134 3.51 -1.40 2.88
C PHE A 134 3.95 -0.71 4.17
N VAL A 135 4.09 -1.46 5.27
CA VAL A 135 4.47 -0.92 6.59
C VAL A 135 5.85 -0.26 6.56
N PHE A 136 6.83 -0.89 5.88
CA PHE A 136 8.19 -0.37 5.75
C PHE A 136 8.22 1.00 5.09
N ALA A 137 7.48 1.16 4.00
CA ALA A 137 7.54 2.37 3.20
C ALA A 137 6.38 3.35 3.48
N PHE A 138 5.49 3.04 4.42
CA PHE A 138 4.43 3.96 4.84
C PHE A 138 5.05 5.19 5.53
N PRO A 139 4.70 6.43 5.13
CA PRO A 139 5.34 7.63 5.66
C PRO A 139 4.76 8.03 7.03
N TRP A 140 5.02 7.22 8.05
CA TRP A 140 4.45 7.33 9.41
C TRP A 140 4.50 8.75 9.98
N ALA A 141 5.68 9.38 9.98
CA ALA A 141 5.88 10.72 10.53
C ALA A 141 5.08 11.80 9.77
N ARG A 142 4.83 11.63 8.47
CA ARG A 142 4.10 12.59 7.65
C ARG A 142 2.58 12.43 7.78
N VAL A 143 2.13 11.22 8.07
CA VAL A 143 0.72 10.92 8.26
C VAL A 143 0.29 11.30 9.68
N PHE A 144 1.04 10.92 10.70
CA PHE A 144 0.66 11.12 12.11
C PHE A 144 1.30 12.31 12.82
N GLY A 145 2.41 12.85 12.30
CA GLY A 145 2.98 14.12 12.75
C GLY A 145 2.32 15.32 12.08
#